data_AF-A0A1C5IV34-F1
#
_entry.id   AF-A0A1C5IV34-F1
#
_cell.length_a   1.000
_cell.length_b   1.000
_cell.length_c   1.000
_cell.angle_alpha   90.00
_cell.angle_beta   90.00
_cell.angle_gamma   90.00
#
_symmetry.space_group_name_H-M   'P 1'
#
loop_
_entity.id
_entity.type
_entity.pdbx_description
1 polymer ?
#
loop_
_entity_poly.entity_id
_entity_poly.type
_entity_poly.pdbx_seq_one_letter_code
_entity_poly.pdbx_strand_id
1 'polypeptide(L)'
;MKNNADRLHNLLLEVAYVLRIDEPRWSSSVAGLGRRLDEAGTDRHVRQRVVRDILGLYRHGMGGFQDVVLQRDGAVLPEQQQLDRLRSALFEESRRQLAGEPL
;
A
#
# COMPACT_ATOMS: atom_id res chain seq x y z
N MET A 1 19.92 10.73 -6.53
CA MET A 1 18.46 10.79 -6.32
C MET A 1 17.93 9.36 -6.39
N LYS A 2 17.81 8.67 -5.25
CA LYS A 2 17.13 7.35 -5.18
C LYS A 2 15.63 7.64 -5.06
N ASN A 3 14.84 7.01 -5.93
CA ASN A 3 13.57 7.52 -6.46
C ASN A 3 12.42 7.41 -5.45
N ASN A 4 11.45 8.33 -5.52
CA ASN A 4 10.14 8.18 -4.84
C ASN A 4 9.39 6.90 -5.27
N ALA A 5 9.67 6.45 -6.49
CA ALA A 5 9.25 5.14 -6.98
C ALA A 5 9.67 4.00 -6.04
N ASP A 6 10.91 4.05 -5.56
CA ASP A 6 11.51 3.04 -4.69
C ASP A 6 10.83 3.07 -3.33
N ARG A 7 10.48 4.26 -2.82
CA ARG A 7 9.77 4.40 -1.55
C ARG A 7 8.36 3.80 -1.58
N LEU A 8 7.58 4.12 -2.61
CA LEU A 8 6.22 3.59 -2.73
C LEU A 8 6.22 2.06 -2.91
N HIS A 9 7.16 1.55 -3.71
CA HIS A 9 7.38 0.12 -3.85
C HIS A 9 7.69 -0.54 -2.49
N ASN A 10 8.65 0.01 -1.75
CA ASN A 10 9.05 -0.54 -0.44
C ASN A 10 7.88 -0.54 0.57
N LEU A 11 7.07 0.53 0.59
CA LEU A 11 5.89 0.58 1.44
C LEU A 11 4.88 -0.53 1.09
N LEU A 12 4.66 -0.82 -0.20
CA LEU A 12 3.79 -1.92 -0.62
C LEU A 12 4.36 -3.28 -0.19
N LEU A 13 5.67 -3.49 -0.30
CA LEU A 13 6.32 -4.71 0.19
C LEU A 13 6.16 -4.88 1.71
N GLU A 14 6.39 -3.82 2.48
CA GLU A 14 6.27 -3.86 3.94
C GLU A 14 4.83 -4.12 4.38
N VAL A 15 3.84 -3.46 3.75
CA VAL A 15 2.42 -3.72 3.99
C VAL A 15 2.08 -5.17 3.66
N ALA A 16 2.49 -5.67 2.49
CA ALA A 16 2.23 -7.04 2.08
C ALA A 16 2.85 -8.05 3.05
N TYR A 17 4.06 -7.76 3.56
CA TYR A 17 4.75 -8.60 4.54
C TYR A 17 3.99 -8.68 5.86
N VAL A 18 3.54 -7.55 6.40
CA VAL A 18 2.77 -7.50 7.66
C VAL A 18 1.45 -8.27 7.53
N LEU A 19 0.79 -8.19 6.38
CA LEU A 19 -0.49 -8.87 6.12
C LEU A 19 -0.34 -10.36 5.81
N ARG A 20 0.87 -10.88 5.55
CA ARG A 20 1.06 -12.17 4.87
C ARG A 20 0.46 -13.37 5.61
N ILE A 21 0.38 -13.31 6.94
CA ILE A 21 -0.08 -14.42 7.77
C ILE A 21 -1.58 -14.32 7.99
N ASP A 22 -2.04 -13.17 8.51
CA ASP A 22 -3.41 -13.03 9.00
C ASP A 22 -4.38 -12.54 7.91
N GLU A 23 -3.87 -11.88 6.87
CA GLU A 23 -4.66 -11.27 5.78
C GLU A 23 -4.06 -11.59 4.39
N PRO A 24 -3.94 -12.88 4.02
CA PRO A 24 -3.19 -13.30 2.82
C PRO A 24 -3.79 -12.78 1.50
N ARG A 25 -5.11 -12.55 1.46
CA ARG A 25 -5.78 -11.94 0.30
C ARG A 25 -5.32 -10.51 0.10
N TRP A 26 -5.34 -9.69 1.15
CA TRP A 26 -4.85 -8.32 1.11
C TRP A 26 -3.34 -8.26 0.84
N SER A 27 -2.56 -9.15 1.47
CA SER A 27 -1.14 -9.31 1.18
C SER A 27 -0.88 -9.50 -0.32
N SER A 28 -1.60 -10.43 -0.96
CA SER A 28 -1.48 -10.71 -2.40
C SER A 28 -1.89 -9.53 -3.28
N SER A 29 -2.99 -8.85 -2.94
CA SER A 29 -3.46 -7.66 -3.66
C SER A 29 -2.45 -6.52 -3.61
N VAL A 30 -1.90 -6.22 -2.42
CA VAL A 30 -0.89 -5.17 -2.23
C VAL A 30 0.42 -5.53 -2.93
N ALA A 31 0.88 -6.78 -2.84
CA ALA A 31 2.07 -7.25 -3.56
C ALA A 31 1.89 -7.16 -5.08
N GLY A 32 0.68 -7.39 -5.58
CA GLY A 32 0.33 -7.19 -6.99
C GLY A 32 0.51 -5.74 -7.45
N LEU A 33 0.15 -4.76 -6.61
CA LEU A 33 0.38 -3.34 -6.91
C LEU A 33 1.88 -3.01 -6.92
N GLY A 34 2.67 -3.60 -6.02
CA GLY A 34 4.13 -3.44 -6.01
C GLY A 34 4.78 -3.94 -7.30
N ARG A 35 4.42 -5.16 -7.75
CA ARG A 35 4.91 -5.71 -9.03
C ARG A 35 4.54 -4.85 -10.22
N ARG A 36 3.29 -4.36 -10.28
CA ARG A 36 2.85 -3.46 -11.35
C ARG A 36 3.63 -2.14 -11.36
N LEU A 37 4.05 -1.64 -10.19
CA LEU A 37 4.88 -0.44 -10.10
C LEU A 37 6.29 -0.68 -10.65
N ASP A 38 6.85 -1.88 -10.43
CA ASP A 38 8.16 -2.28 -10.95
C ASP A 38 8.11 -2.51 -12.47
N GLU A 39 7.11 -3.27 -12.93
CA GLU A 39 6.88 -3.55 -14.35
C GLU A 39 6.67 -2.26 -15.15
N ALA A 40 6.06 -1.24 -14.54
CA ALA A 40 5.91 0.08 -15.16
C ALA A 40 7.25 0.79 -15.41
N GLY A 41 8.31 0.47 -14.64
CA GLY A 41 9.61 1.12 -14.75
C GLY A 41 9.51 2.64 -14.65
N THR A 42 9.87 3.33 -15.74
CA THR A 42 9.82 4.79 -15.89
C THR A 42 8.56 5.30 -16.61
N ASP A 43 7.63 4.43 -17.02
CA ASP A 43 6.39 4.83 -17.69
C ASP A 43 5.48 5.59 -16.72
N ARG A 44 5.44 6.91 -16.88
CA ARG A 44 4.67 7.79 -16.01
C ARG A 44 3.16 7.49 -16.01
N HIS A 45 2.59 7.10 -17.15
CA HIS A 45 1.15 6.88 -17.26
C HIS A 45 0.73 5.60 -16.54
N VAL A 46 1.49 4.52 -16.71
CA VAL A 46 1.25 3.26 -16.02
C VAL A 46 1.45 3.44 -14.52
N ARG A 47 2.53 4.12 -14.09
CA ARG A 47 2.77 4.43 -12.67
C ARG A 47 1.63 5.23 -12.04
N GLN A 48 1.16 6.30 -12.70
CA GLN A 48 0.02 7.08 -12.19
C GLN A 48 -1.26 6.25 -12.08
N ARG A 49 -1.49 5.29 -12.99
CA ARG A 49 -2.62 4.35 -12.87
C ARG A 49 -2.48 3.48 -11.62
N VAL A 50 -1.29 2.90 -11.37
CA VAL A 50 -1.03 2.12 -10.15
C VAL A 50 -1.22 2.97 -8.89
N VAL A 51 -0.74 4.21 -8.87
CA VAL A 51 -0.95 5.14 -7.75
C VAL A 51 -2.45 5.39 -7.48
N ARG A 52 -3.26 5.58 -8.53
CA ARG A 52 -4.72 5.72 -8.39
C ARG A 52 -5.36 4.44 -7.84
N ASP A 53 -4.90 3.28 -8.28
CA ASP A 53 -5.39 1.99 -7.78
C ASP A 53 -5.06 1.82 -6.28
N ILE A 54 -3.86 2.25 -5.84
CA ILE A 54 -3.48 2.26 -4.42
C ILE A 54 -4.41 3.17 -3.62
N LEU A 55 -4.68 4.39 -4.10
CA LEU A 55 -5.63 5.30 -3.45
C LEU A 55 -7.07 4.76 -3.45
N GLY A 56 -7.42 3.96 -4.46
CA GLY A 56 -8.69 3.26 -4.55
C GLY A 56 -8.94 2.31 -3.37
N LEU A 57 -7.88 1.73 -2.79
CA LEU A 57 -7.98 0.86 -1.62
C LEU A 57 -8.64 1.56 -0.41
N TYR A 58 -8.49 2.89 -0.31
CA TYR A 58 -8.99 3.72 0.78
C TYR A 58 -10.34 4.39 0.49
N ARG A 59 -10.92 4.17 -0.71
CA ARG A 59 -12.17 4.83 -1.14
C ARG A 59 -13.44 4.01 -0.90
N HIS A 60 -13.31 2.73 -0.60
CA HIS A 60 -14.47 1.88 -0.37
C HIS A 60 -15.06 2.14 1.02
N GLY A 61 -16.39 2.04 1.16
CA GLY A 61 -17.07 2.08 2.45
C GLY A 61 -16.73 0.87 3.32
N MET A 62 -17.61 0.50 4.25
CA MET A 62 -17.41 -0.64 5.17
C MET A 62 -16.89 -1.90 4.43
N GLY A 63 -15.78 -2.46 4.92
CA GLY A 63 -15.09 -3.62 4.34
C GLY A 63 -13.90 -3.26 3.43
N GLY A 64 -13.44 -2.01 3.45
CA GLY A 64 -12.30 -1.54 2.67
C GLY A 64 -10.95 -1.86 3.32
N PHE A 65 -9.85 -1.46 2.67
CA PHE A 65 -8.51 -1.70 3.20
C PHE A 65 -8.26 -0.98 4.54
N GLN A 66 -8.94 0.14 4.79
CA GLN A 66 -8.87 0.81 6.10
C GLN A 66 -9.52 -0.01 7.24
N ASP A 67 -10.43 -0.92 6.91
CA ASP A 67 -11.17 -1.69 7.91
C ASP A 67 -10.46 -3.01 8.27
N VAL A 68 -9.31 -3.29 7.64
CA VAL A 68 -8.48 -4.44 7.97
C VAL A 68 -7.94 -4.31 9.40
N VAL A 69 -8.23 -5.32 10.21
CA VAL A 69 -7.76 -5.46 11.59
C VAL A 69 -7.08 -6.80 11.73
N LEU A 70 -5.80 -6.78 12.09
CA LEU A 70 -5.01 -7.96 12.39
C LEU A 70 -5.45 -8.49 13.75
N GLN A 71 -6.19 -9.59 13.74
CA GLN A 71 -6.67 -10.24 14.95
C GLN A 71 -6.53 -11.75 14.89
N ARG A 72 -6.26 -12.35 16.05
CA ARG A 72 -6.24 -13.80 16.24
C ARG A 72 -6.91 -14.14 17.56
N ASP A 73 -7.78 -15.14 17.54
CA ASP A 73 -8.50 -15.61 18.73
C ASP A 73 -9.25 -14.49 19.49
N GLY A 74 -9.77 -13.49 18.74
CA GLY A 74 -10.50 -12.34 19.30
C GLY A 74 -9.62 -11.24 19.90
N ALA A 75 -8.29 -11.37 19.82
CA ALA A 75 -7.35 -10.35 20.26
C ALA A 75 -6.67 -9.66 19.07
N VAL A 76 -6.53 -8.33 19.16
CA VAL A 76 -5.77 -7.54 18.18
C VAL A 76 -4.27 -7.85 18.31
N LEU A 77 -3.62 -8.08 17.19
CA LEU A 77 -2.20 -8.40 17.14
C LEU A 77 -1.32 -7.14 17.33
N PRO A 78 -0.15 -7.24 17.97
CA PRO A 78 0.78 -6.11 18.11
C PRO A 78 1.17 -5.45 16.78
N GLU A 79 1.24 -6.24 15.71
CA GLU A 79 1.55 -5.84 14.34
C GLU A 79 0.49 -4.86 13.77
N GLN A 80 -0.70 -4.78 14.37
CA GLN A 80 -1.73 -3.83 14.00
C GLN A 80 -1.19 -2.40 13.99
N GLN A 81 -0.38 -2.02 14.99
CA GLN A 81 0.19 -0.68 15.07
C GLN A 81 1.16 -0.41 13.91
N GLN A 82 1.89 -1.42 13.46
CA GLN A 82 2.75 -1.31 12.29
C GLN A 82 1.92 -1.15 11.02
N LEU A 83 0.85 -1.95 10.86
CA LEU A 83 -0.06 -1.84 9.73
C LEU A 83 -0.69 -0.44 9.63
N ASP A 84 -1.11 0.15 10.74
CA ASP A 84 -1.70 1.50 10.77
C ASP A 84 -0.72 2.58 10.32
N ARG A 85 0.54 2.50 10.77
CA ARG A 85 1.62 3.41 10.34
C ARG A 85 1.91 3.25 8.85
N LEU A 86 2.02 2.01 8.38
CA LEU A 86 2.31 1.72 6.97
C LEU A 86 1.16 2.14 6.05
N ARG A 87 -0.09 1.96 6.46
CA ARG A 87 -1.28 2.46 5.75
C ARG A 87 -1.24 3.97 5.59
N SER A 88 -0.99 4.68 6.69
CA SER A 88 -0.88 6.14 6.67
C SER A 88 0.24 6.60 5.74
N ALA A 89 1.43 5.99 5.84
CA ALA A 89 2.56 6.31 4.99
C ALA A 89 2.29 6.03 3.50
N LEU A 90 1.66 4.88 3.19
CA LEU A 90 1.31 4.48 1.84
C LEU A 90 0.30 5.44 1.20
N PHE A 91 -0.71 5.85 1.97
CA PHE A 91 -1.72 6.83 1.52
C PHE A 91 -1.09 8.19 1.22
N GLU A 92 -0.31 8.74 2.16
CA GLU A 92 0.33 10.04 2.01
C GLU A 92 1.34 10.06 0.86
N GLU A 93 2.15 9.01 0.72
CA GLU A 93 3.09 8.89 -0.40
C GLU A 93 2.36 8.78 -1.75
N SER A 94 1.27 8.02 -1.81
CA SER A 94 0.45 7.91 -3.02
C SER A 94 -0.19 9.25 -3.40
N ARG A 95 -0.68 10.02 -2.41
CA ARG A 95 -1.20 11.37 -2.63
C ARG A 95 -0.14 12.32 -3.18
N ARG A 96 1.05 12.35 -2.57
CA ARG A 96 2.17 13.19 -3.02
C ARG A 96 2.58 12.88 -4.46
N GLN A 97 2.68 11.59 -4.81
CA GLN A 97 3.00 11.19 -6.19
C GLN A 97 1.91 11.58 -7.21
N LEU A 98 0.64 11.56 -6.82
CA LEU A 98 -0.45 11.96 -7.71
C LEU A 98 -0.52 13.48 -7.90
N ALA A 99 -0.24 14.26 -6.86
CA ALA A 99 -0.18 15.72 -6.91
C ALA A 99 0.97 16.24 -7.79
N GLY A 100 1.91 15.37 -8.16
CA GLY A 100 3.08 15.74 -8.95
C GLY A 100 4.03 16.64 -8.16
N GLU A 101 3.94 16.63 -6.83
CA GLU A 101 4.84 17.38 -5.96
C GLU A 101 6.28 16.88 -6.19
N PRO A 102 7.18 17.77 -6.69
CA PRO A 102 8.60 17.47 -6.71
C PRO A 102 9.13 17.50 -5.28
N LEU A 103 10.16 16.69 -5.04
CA LEU A 103 10.88 16.63 -3.78
C LEU A 103 11.54 17.96 -3.42
#